data_AF-A0A7H8YSK7-F1
#
_entry.id   AF-A0A7H8YSK7-F1
#
_cell.length_a   1.000
_cell.length_b   1.000
_cell.length_c   1.000
_cell.angle_alpha   90.00
_cell.angle_beta   90.00
_cell.angle_gamma   90.00
#
_symmetry.space_group_name_H-M   'P 1'
#
loop_
_entity.id
_entity.type
_entity.pdbx_description
1 polymer ?
#
loop_
_entity_poly.entity_id
_entity_poly.type
_entity_poly.pdbx_seq_one_letter_code
_entity_poly.pdbx_strand_id
1 'polypeptide(L)'
;MKTFYAVAIIGIMLLGIAHSALSFKKYDQLSAEAFWFFSAGLALIFSGLANGLHYQLQLPITFRYVLAINVLLVLFTVFLAIKVPAPTTLLVAIFSALLCIAILLNK
;
A
#
# COMPACT_ATOMS: atom_id res chain seq x y z
N MET A 1 -5.09 9.45 -17.16
CA MET A 1 -4.98 9.13 -15.72
C MET A 1 -3.82 8.19 -15.36
N LYS A 2 -3.02 7.74 -16.33
CA LYS A 2 -1.81 6.92 -16.07
C LYS A 2 -0.82 7.60 -15.13
N THR A 3 -0.55 8.90 -15.30
CA THR A 3 0.35 9.64 -14.40
C THR A 3 -0.14 9.63 -12.95
N PHE A 4 -1.44 9.84 -12.72
CA PHE A 4 -2.04 9.76 -11.38
C PHE A 4 -1.88 8.37 -10.77
N TYR A 5 -2.12 7.31 -11.57
CA TYR A 5 -1.92 5.95 -11.12
C TYR A 5 -0.44 5.65 -10.77
N ALA A 6 0.49 6.11 -11.62
CA ALA A 6 1.92 6.00 -11.36
C ALA A 6 2.35 6.73 -10.07
N VAL A 7 1.83 7.93 -9.81
CA VAL A 7 2.09 8.68 -8.57
C VAL A 7 1.55 7.92 -7.36
N ALA A 8 0.36 7.34 -7.44
CA ALA A 8 -0.19 6.52 -6.36
C ALA A 8 0.65 5.26 -6.08
N ILE A 9 1.15 4.60 -7.14
CA ILE A 9 2.05 3.44 -7.06
C ILE A 9 3.37 3.83 -6.37
N ILE A 10 4.01 4.91 -6.84
CA ILE A 10 5.27 5.38 -6.26
C ILE A 10 5.05 5.77 -4.79
N GLY A 11 3.96 6.47 -4.48
CA GLY A 11 3.64 6.88 -3.12
C GLY A 11 3.48 5.71 -2.15
N ILE A 12 2.70 4.67 -2.51
CA ILE A 12 2.53 3.49 -1.63
C ILE A 12 3.86 2.75 -1.44
N MET A 13 4.69 2.66 -2.48
CA MET A 13 5.98 1.99 -2.39
C MET A 13 6.94 2.75 -1.48
N LEU A 14 7.02 4.08 -1.61
CA LEU A 14 7.86 4.91 -0.74
C LEU A 14 7.40 4.83 0.71
N LEU A 15 6.09 4.83 0.96
CA LEU A 15 5.54 4.60 2.30
C LEU A 15 5.93 3.22 2.84
N GLY A 16 5.82 2.17 2.03
CA GLY A 16 6.24 0.82 2.39
C GLY A 16 7.73 0.72 2.73
N ILE A 17 8.59 1.27 1.88
CA ILE A 17 10.05 1.31 2.10
C ILE A 17 10.39 2.07 3.38
N ALA A 18 9.81 3.27 3.57
CA ALA A 18 10.05 4.07 4.77
C ALA A 18 9.58 3.32 6.02
N HIS A 19 8.40 2.68 5.97
CA HIS A 19 7.86 1.91 7.08
C HIS A 19 8.74 0.70 7.44
N SER A 20 9.17 -0.07 6.44
CA SER A 20 10.09 -1.19 6.62
C SER A 20 11.45 -0.74 7.18
N ALA A 21 12.02 0.35 6.67
CA ALA A 21 13.30 0.87 7.16
C ALA A 21 13.19 1.39 8.61
N LEU A 22 12.12 2.11 8.93
CA LEU A 22 11.88 2.63 10.29
C LEU A 22 11.59 1.52 11.30
N SER A 23 11.21 0.33 10.85
CA SER A 23 11.00 -0.84 11.73
C SER A 23 12.25 -1.13 12.56
N PHE A 24 13.41 -1.16 11.90
CA PHE A 24 14.71 -1.45 12.53
C PHE A 24 15.27 -0.30 13.35
N LYS A 25 14.71 0.92 13.21
CA LYS A 25 15.05 2.07 14.06
C LYS A 25 14.15 2.14 15.30
N LYS A 26 12.90 1.71 15.18
CA LYS A 26 11.89 1.82 16.24
C LYS A 26 11.99 0.66 17.23
N TYR A 27 12.38 -0.52 16.76
CA TYR A 27 12.48 -1.72 17.58
C TYR A 27 13.94 -2.17 17.64
N ASP A 28 14.54 -2.10 18.82
CA ASP A 28 15.94 -2.48 19.05
C ASP A 28 16.17 -3.99 19.11
N GLN A 29 15.09 -4.77 19.12
CA GLN A 29 15.12 -6.23 19.16
C GLN A 29 14.16 -6.81 18.11
N LEU A 30 14.50 -8.00 17.61
CA LEU A 30 13.64 -8.78 16.73
C LEU A 30 12.47 -9.38 17.52
N SER A 31 11.46 -8.55 17.80
CA SER A 31 10.22 -8.94 18.48
C SER A 31 9.08 -9.20 17.50
N ALA A 32 8.00 -9.81 17.99
CA ALA A 32 6.79 -10.03 17.19
C ALA A 32 6.21 -8.71 16.66
N GLU A 33 6.25 -7.65 17.46
CA GLU A 33 5.80 -6.31 17.10
C GLU A 33 6.68 -5.69 16.01
N ALA A 34 8.00 -5.91 16.07
CA ALA A 34 8.94 -5.47 15.05
C ALA A 34 8.64 -6.12 13.70
N PHE A 35 8.41 -7.44 13.68
CA PHE A 35 8.03 -8.18 12.47
C PHE A 35 6.64 -7.81 11.96
N TRP A 36 5.67 -7.59 12.85
CA TRP A 36 4.35 -7.09 12.48
C TRP A 36 4.45 -5.73 11.77
N PHE A 37 5.19 -4.79 12.35
CA PHE A 37 5.42 -3.48 11.75
C PHE A 37 6.17 -3.59 10.42
N PHE A 38 7.24 -4.38 10.35
CA PHE A 38 7.99 -4.60 9.10
C PHE A 38 7.13 -5.23 7.98
N SER A 39 6.33 -6.24 8.32
CA SER A 39 5.46 -6.93 7.37
C SER A 39 4.36 -6.03 6.80
N ALA A 40 3.87 -5.06 7.58
CA ALA A 40 2.96 -4.05 7.06
C ALA A 40 3.64 -3.22 5.95
N GLY A 41 4.92 -2.87 6.11
CA GLY A 41 5.69 -2.19 5.07
C GLY A 41 5.88 -3.04 3.81
N LEU A 42 6.16 -4.34 3.96
CA LEU A 42 6.23 -5.27 2.84
C LEU A 42 4.91 -5.40 2.09
N ALA A 43 3.77 -5.43 2.81
CA ALA A 43 2.46 -5.47 2.19
C ALA A 43 2.20 -4.24 1.29
N LEU A 44 2.65 -3.05 1.70
CA LEU A 44 2.57 -1.83 0.89
C LEU A 44 3.46 -1.92 -0.36
N ILE A 45 4.68 -2.42 -0.22
CA ILE A 45 5.60 -2.63 -1.36
C ILE A 45 4.99 -3.62 -2.35
N PHE A 46 4.48 -4.76 -1.88
CA PHE A 46 3.85 -5.77 -2.75
C PHE A 46 2.58 -5.25 -3.42
N SER A 47 1.77 -4.45 -2.73
CA SER A 47 0.65 -3.75 -3.35
C SER A 47 1.14 -2.83 -4.49
N GLY A 48 2.18 -2.04 -4.25
CA GLY A 48 2.80 -1.19 -5.27
C GLY A 48 3.29 -1.98 -6.48
N LEU A 49 4.00 -3.09 -6.26
CA LEU A 49 4.49 -3.97 -7.33
C LEU A 49 3.35 -4.58 -8.15
N ALA A 50 2.29 -5.07 -7.49
CA ALA A 50 1.13 -5.63 -8.17
C ALA A 50 0.41 -4.57 -9.03
N ASN A 51 0.23 -3.36 -8.49
CA ASN A 51 -0.33 -2.24 -9.25
C ASN A 51 0.59 -1.83 -10.41
N GLY A 52 1.91 -1.83 -10.21
CA GLY A 52 2.92 -1.59 -11.24
C GLY A 52 2.87 -2.63 -12.37
N LEU A 53 2.66 -3.91 -12.04
CA LEU A 53 2.47 -4.97 -13.03
C LEU A 53 1.22 -4.69 -13.89
N HIS A 54 0.09 -4.35 -13.27
CA HIS A 54 -1.11 -3.99 -14.02
C HIS A 54 -0.92 -2.72 -14.84
N TYR A 55 -0.22 -1.71 -14.31
CA TYR A 55 0.12 -0.48 -15.03
C TYR A 55 0.85 -0.75 -16.35
N GLN A 56 1.75 -1.73 -16.35
CA GLN A 56 2.51 -2.14 -17.54
C GLN A 56 1.71 -3.03 -18.49
N LEU A 57 1.05 -4.06 -17.96
CA LEU A 57 0.43 -5.11 -18.78
C LEU A 57 -1.01 -4.80 -19.23
N GLN A 58 -1.78 -4.08 -18.41
CA GLN A 58 -3.20 -3.77 -18.62
C GLN A 58 -4.07 -4.98 -19.00
N LEU A 59 -3.74 -6.18 -18.49
CA LEU A 59 -4.50 -7.39 -18.76
C LEU A 59 -5.72 -7.49 -17.82
N PRO A 60 -6.87 -8.00 -18.28
CA PRO A 60 -8.07 -8.15 -17.44
C PRO A 60 -7.83 -8.97 -16.16
N ILE A 61 -6.95 -9.98 -16.23
CA ILE A 61 -6.61 -10.80 -15.07
C ILE A 61 -5.82 -10.01 -14.02
N THR A 62 -4.88 -9.18 -14.44
CA THR A 62 -4.10 -8.31 -13.53
C THR A 62 -5.02 -7.28 -12.86
N PHE A 63 -5.99 -6.72 -13.60
CA PHE A 63 -6.99 -5.81 -13.04
C PHE A 63 -7.77 -6.45 -11.90
N ARG A 64 -8.29 -7.68 -12.08
CA ARG A 64 -9.11 -8.38 -11.07
C ARG A 64 -8.35 -8.61 -9.77
N TYR A 65 -7.11 -9.10 -9.86
CA TYR A 65 -6.29 -9.35 -8.68
C TYR A 65 -5.87 -8.07 -7.99
N VAL A 66 -5.44 -7.05 -8.74
CA VAL A 66 -5.02 -5.78 -8.16
C VAL A 66 -6.22 -5.04 -7.53
N LEU A 67 -7.40 -5.10 -8.14
CA LEU A 67 -8.61 -4.54 -7.54
C LEU A 67 -8.91 -5.21 -6.19
N ALA A 68 -8.84 -6.54 -6.12
CA ALA A 68 -9.05 -7.26 -4.87
C ALA A 68 -8.02 -6.85 -3.79
N ILE A 69 -6.72 -6.78 -4.16
CA ILE A 69 -5.65 -6.31 -3.28
C ILE A 69 -5.94 -4.89 -2.77
N ASN A 70 -6.29 -3.96 -3.67
CA ASN A 70 -6.53 -2.57 -3.33
C ASN A 70 -7.76 -2.41 -2.41
N VAL A 71 -8.85 -3.14 -2.66
CA VAL A 71 -10.03 -3.11 -1.80
C VAL A 71 -9.70 -3.63 -0.40
N LEU A 72 -9.03 -4.78 -0.29
CA LEU A 72 -8.63 -5.33 1.00
C LEU A 72 -7.69 -4.39 1.75
N LEU A 73 -6.74 -3.77 1.04
CA LEU A 73 -5.82 -2.81 1.63
C LEU A 73 -6.54 -1.56 2.12
N VAL A 74 -7.49 -1.01 1.36
CA VAL A 74 -8.32 0.13 1.80
C VAL A 74 -9.09 -0.21 3.07
N LEU A 75 -9.80 -1.34 3.08
CA LEU A 75 -10.59 -1.76 4.24
C LEU A 75 -9.71 -1.87 5.50
N PHE A 76 -8.55 -2.53 5.38
CA PHE A 76 -7.62 -2.69 6.49
C PHE A 76 -7.04 -1.36 6.95
N THR A 77 -6.57 -0.52 6.04
CA THR A 77 -5.86 0.73 6.36
C THR A 77 -6.80 1.81 6.90
N VAL A 78 -8.04 1.88 6.41
CA VAL A 78 -9.09 2.73 6.98
C VAL A 78 -9.43 2.28 8.40
N PHE A 79 -9.65 0.98 8.61
CA PHE A 79 -9.89 0.45 9.95
C PHE A 79 -8.73 0.74 10.90
N LEU A 80 -7.49 0.57 10.43
CA LEU A 80 -6.29 0.87 11.20
C LEU A 80 -6.17 2.36 11.53
N ALA A 81 -6.47 3.26 10.60
CA ALA A 81 -6.45 4.71 10.83
C ALA A 81 -7.50 5.15 11.87
N ILE A 82 -8.64 4.46 11.94
CA ILE A 82 -9.67 4.69 12.98
C ILE A 82 -9.17 4.21 14.34
N LYS A 83 -8.55 3.03 14.42
CA LYS A 83 -8.12 2.42 15.68
C LYS A 83 -6.81 3.01 16.23
N VAL A 84 -5.93 3.46 15.34
CA VAL A 84 -4.62 4.04 15.66
C VAL A 84 -4.49 5.33 14.86
N PRO A 85 -5.08 6.44 15.33
CA PRO A 85 -5.02 7.72 14.63
C PRO A 85 -3.60 8.28 14.69
N ALA A 86 -2.86 8.13 13.60
CA ALA A 86 -1.52 8.66 13.45
C ALA A 86 -1.37 9.23 12.02
N PRO A 87 -0.52 10.23 11.81
CA PRO A 87 -0.29 10.77 10.47
C PRO A 87 0.11 9.68 9.45
N THR A 88 0.90 8.69 9.88
CA THR A 88 1.34 7.59 9.02
C THR A 88 0.20 6.65 8.63
N THR A 89 -0.69 6.29 9.57
CA THR A 89 -1.84 5.40 9.28
C THR A 89 -2.85 6.10 8.37
N LEU A 90 -3.06 7.40 8.56
CA LEU A 90 -3.89 8.22 7.68
C LEU A 90 -3.30 8.32 6.26
N LEU A 91 -2.00 8.59 6.13
CA LEU A 91 -1.33 8.66 4.82
C LEU A 91 -1.44 7.33 4.06
N VAL A 92 -1.20 6.21 4.74
CA VAL A 92 -1.34 4.89 4.11
C VAL A 92 -2.78 4.68 3.63
N ALA A 93 -3.79 4.98 4.46
CA ALA A 93 -5.19 4.87 4.05
C ALA A 93 -5.53 5.73 2.83
N ILE A 94 -5.03 6.97 2.78
CA ILE A 94 -5.21 7.88 1.65
C ILE A 94 -4.59 7.26 0.39
N PHE A 95 -3.32 6.85 0.42
CA PHE A 95 -2.66 6.28 -0.76
C PHE A 95 -3.27 4.96 -1.21
N SER A 96 -3.75 4.12 -0.28
CA SER A 96 -4.51 2.91 -0.61
C SER A 96 -5.83 3.24 -1.32
N ALA A 97 -6.56 4.26 -0.86
CA ALA A 97 -7.78 4.72 -1.52
C ALA A 97 -7.50 5.29 -2.91
N LEU A 98 -6.42 6.09 -3.05
CA LEU A 98 -5.98 6.63 -4.32
C LEU A 98 -5.62 5.52 -5.32
N LEU A 99 -4.95 4.45 -4.89
CA LEU A 99 -4.68 3.28 -5.75
C LEU A 99 -5.97 2.60 -6.21
N CYS A 100 -6.91 2.37 -5.30
CA CYS A 100 -8.19 1.74 -5.61
C CYS A 100 -9.00 2.57 -6.62
N ILE A 101 -9.03 3.89 -6.45
CA ILE A 101 -9.68 4.80 -7.39
C ILE A 101 -8.92 4.83 -8.72
N ALA A 102 -7.59 4.95 -8.68
CA ALA A 102 -6.75 5.04 -9.86
C ALA A 102 -6.88 3.80 -10.76
N ILE A 103 -6.94 2.59 -10.20
CA ILE A 103 -7.10 1.39 -11.03
C ILE A 103 -8.48 1.32 -11.70
N LEU A 104 -9.55 1.73 -11.01
CA LEU A 104 -10.90 1.78 -11.60
C LEU A 104 -10.98 2.75 -12.79
N LEU A 105 -10.19 3.82 -12.70
CA LEU A 105 -10.03 4.85 -13.71
C LEU A 105 -9.09 4.44 -14.86
N ASN A 106 -8.29 3.38 -14.71
CA ASN A 106 -7.36 2.88 -15.72
C ASN A 106 -7.60 1.40 -16.07
N LYS A 107 -8.89 0.97 -16.04
CA LYS A 107 -9.36 -0.37 -16.39
C LYS A 107 -8.85 -0.86 -17.74
#